data_AF-A0A2D5VPK2-F1
#
_entry.id   AF-A0A2D5VPK2-F1
#
_cell.length_a   1.000
_cell.length_b   1.000
_cell.length_c   1.000
_cell.angle_alpha   90.00
_cell.angle_beta   90.00
_cell.angle_gamma   90.00
#
_symmetry.space_group_name_H-M   'P 1'
#
loop_
_entity.id
_entity.type
_entity.pdbx_description
1 polymer ?
#
loop_
_entity_poly.entity_id
_entity_poly.type
_entity_poly.pdbx_seq_one_letter_code
_entity_poly.pdbx_strand_id
1 'polypeptide(L)'
;MVAPALIPIAITLAEQFLPSIVKKITGEDDKKAVAEKVISVAKYVTGFSDPEQALKQAQVSDDFKDKLLEEFVEISKIETEDVQDARKNHKYHDTTVTAIKTALWLNPALIFLGIGILAYVVVFESLDSGSLSMLSAMIGGMINQLYQERQQCYSFLVGSSLGSKLKSMFGSK
;
A
#
# COMPACT_ATOMS: atom_id res chain seq x y z
N MET A 1 -9.75 -23.10 -14.49
CA MET A 1 -8.78 -23.49 -13.46
C MET A 1 -7.38 -23.37 -14.05
N VAL A 2 -6.54 -22.52 -13.49
CA VAL A 2 -5.14 -22.41 -13.91
C VAL A 2 -4.34 -23.53 -13.26
N ALA A 3 -3.57 -24.27 -14.06
CA ALA A 3 -2.68 -25.30 -13.53
C ALA A 3 -1.61 -24.62 -12.65
N PRO A 4 -1.30 -25.15 -11.46
CA PRO A 4 -0.33 -24.52 -10.54
C PRO A 4 1.06 -24.31 -11.14
N ALA A 5 1.43 -25.09 -12.16
CA ALA A 5 2.68 -24.94 -12.91
C ALA A 5 2.74 -23.66 -13.78
N LEU A 6 1.60 -23.06 -14.13
CA LEU A 6 1.52 -21.88 -15.01
C LEU A 6 1.60 -20.56 -14.27
N ILE A 7 1.33 -20.58 -12.96
CA ILE A 7 1.38 -19.41 -12.09
C ILE A 7 2.75 -18.72 -12.13
N PRO A 8 3.90 -19.41 -11.91
CA PRO A 8 5.20 -18.76 -11.96
C PRO A 8 5.55 -18.23 -13.36
N ILE A 9 5.10 -18.89 -14.44
CA ILE A 9 5.35 -18.46 -15.82
C ILE A 9 4.59 -17.17 -16.12
N ALA A 10 3.31 -17.13 -15.76
CA ALA A 10 2.47 -15.94 -15.93
C ALA A 10 2.96 -14.76 -15.09
N ILE A 11 3.43 -15.00 -13.86
CA ILE A 11 4.01 -13.96 -13.00
C ILE A 11 5.32 -13.45 -13.59
N THR A 12 6.20 -14.34 -14.05
CA THR A 12 7.48 -13.95 -14.68
C THR A 12 7.24 -13.09 -15.92
N LEU A 13 6.22 -13.42 -16.72
CA LEU A 13 5.83 -12.63 -17.88
C LEU A 13 5.27 -11.26 -17.47
N ALA A 14 4.42 -11.22 -16.43
CA ALA A 14 3.92 -9.96 -15.88
C ALA A 14 5.05 -9.10 -15.27
N GLU A 15 6.08 -9.69 -14.67
CA GLU A 15 7.26 -8.97 -14.16
C GLU A 15 8.08 -8.32 -15.27
N GLN A 16 8.20 -8.98 -16.43
CA GLN A 16 8.92 -8.44 -17.58
C GLN A 16 8.25 -7.18 -18.14
N PHE A 17 6.91 -7.18 -18.21
CA PHE A 17 6.16 -6.08 -18.82
C PHE A 17 5.69 -5.01 -17.82
N LEU A 18 5.38 -5.40 -16.58
CA LEU A 18 4.76 -4.57 -15.55
C LEU A 18 5.38 -4.79 -14.15
N PRO A 19 6.68 -4.51 -13.97
CA PRO A 19 7.40 -4.81 -12.72
C PRO A 19 6.85 -4.07 -11.50
N SER A 20 6.28 -2.87 -11.69
CA SER A 20 5.72 -2.06 -10.61
C SER A 20 4.41 -2.62 -10.05
N ILE A 21 3.65 -3.37 -10.86
CA ILE A 21 2.39 -3.98 -10.44
C ILE A 21 2.71 -5.27 -9.68
N VAL A 22 3.61 -6.10 -10.21
CA VAL A 22 3.98 -7.36 -9.54
C VAL A 22 4.63 -7.12 -8.18
N LYS A 23 5.43 -6.06 -8.02
CA LYS A 23 5.99 -5.69 -6.70
C LYS A 23 4.94 -5.37 -5.63
N LYS A 24 3.72 -4.98 -6.02
CA LYS A 24 2.62 -4.73 -5.07
C LYS A 24 1.88 -6.00 -4.67
N ILE A 25 2.09 -7.10 -5.38
CA ILE A 25 1.44 -8.38 -5.14
C ILE A 25 2.28 -9.17 -4.13
N THR A 26 1.87 -9.12 -2.86
CA THR A 26 2.58 -9.81 -1.78
C THR A 26 1.91 -11.11 -1.32
N GLY A 27 0.61 -11.31 -1.58
CA GLY A 27 -0.13 -12.52 -1.19
C GLY A 27 -0.09 -13.67 -2.20
N GLU A 28 -0.18 -14.92 -1.72
CA GLU A 28 -0.29 -16.11 -2.59
C GLU A 28 -1.62 -16.14 -3.37
N ASP A 29 -2.72 -15.70 -2.74
CA ASP A 29 -4.03 -15.59 -3.38
C ASP A 29 -4.03 -14.50 -4.48
N ASP A 30 -3.36 -13.38 -4.22
CA ASP A 30 -3.21 -12.29 -5.19
C ASP A 30 -2.40 -12.74 -6.42
N LYS A 31 -1.34 -13.52 -6.19
CA LYS A 31 -0.50 -14.11 -7.26
C LYS A 31 -1.30 -15.01 -8.19
N LYS A 32 -2.24 -15.79 -7.64
CA LYS A 32 -3.11 -16.66 -8.42
C LYS A 32 -4.11 -15.86 -9.26
N ALA A 33 -4.76 -14.86 -8.67
CA ALA A 33 -5.69 -13.98 -9.37
C ALA A 33 -5.02 -13.22 -10.53
N VAL A 34 -3.79 -12.75 -10.31
CA VAL A 34 -2.99 -12.09 -11.34
C VAL A 34 -2.55 -13.05 -12.44
N ALA A 35 -2.08 -14.25 -12.09
CA ALA A 35 -1.76 -15.27 -13.09
C ALA A 35 -2.97 -15.65 -13.95
N GLU A 36 -4.15 -15.76 -13.35
CA GLU A 36 -5.42 -16.01 -14.05
C GLU A 36 -5.74 -14.90 -15.07
N LYS A 37 -5.56 -13.63 -14.69
CA LYS A 37 -5.77 -12.49 -15.59
C LYS A 37 -4.72 -12.40 -16.70
N VAL A 38 -3.45 -12.65 -16.40
CA VAL A 38 -2.38 -12.68 -17.42
C VAL A 38 -2.67 -13.77 -18.45
N ILE A 39 -3.14 -14.95 -18.00
CA ILE A 39 -3.54 -16.04 -18.89
C ILE A 39 -4.78 -15.67 -19.70
N SER A 40 -5.78 -15.00 -19.11
CA SER A 40 -6.96 -14.57 -19.87
C SER A 40 -6.61 -13.56 -20.97
N VAL A 41 -5.74 -12.59 -20.66
CA VAL A 41 -5.24 -11.63 -21.66
C VAL A 41 -4.42 -12.36 -22.72
N ALA A 42 -3.56 -13.31 -22.33
CA ALA A 42 -2.75 -14.09 -23.28
C ALA A 42 -3.64 -14.89 -24.24
N LYS A 43 -4.70 -15.54 -23.75
CA LYS A 43 -5.67 -16.25 -24.59
C LYS A 43 -6.45 -15.30 -25.51
N TYR A 44 -6.81 -14.13 -25.00
CA TYR A 44 -7.54 -13.12 -25.77
C TYR A 44 -6.71 -12.53 -26.91
N VAL A 45 -5.43 -12.24 -26.68
CA VAL A 45 -4.53 -11.69 -27.69
C VAL A 45 -4.13 -12.74 -28.73
N THR A 46 -3.85 -13.96 -28.29
CA THR A 46 -3.26 -15.00 -29.14
C THR A 46 -4.29 -15.94 -29.78
N GLY A 47 -5.53 -15.99 -29.27
CA GLY A 47 -6.60 -16.86 -29.76
C GLY A 47 -6.44 -18.34 -29.42
N PHE A 48 -5.39 -18.74 -28.70
CA PHE A 48 -5.16 -20.13 -28.32
C PHE A 48 -5.97 -20.51 -27.08
N SER A 49 -6.69 -21.63 -27.16
CA SER A 49 -7.42 -22.21 -26.02
C SER A 49 -6.49 -22.79 -24.96
N ASP A 50 -5.29 -23.23 -25.36
CA ASP A 50 -4.28 -23.82 -24.51
C ASP A 50 -3.47 -22.73 -23.76
N PRO A 51 -3.54 -22.68 -22.42
CA PRO A 51 -2.80 -21.70 -21.62
C PRO A 51 -1.29 -21.65 -21.86
N GLU A 52 -0.64 -22.80 -22.12
CA GLU A 52 0.81 -22.85 -22.31
C GLU A 52 1.25 -22.24 -23.65
N GLN A 53 0.50 -22.55 -24.70
CA GLN A 53 0.74 -22.00 -26.04
C GLN A 53 0.41 -20.50 -26.08
N ALA A 54 -0.66 -20.10 -25.41
CA ALA A 54 -1.05 -18.69 -25.29
C ALA A 54 0.04 -17.85 -24.61
N LEU A 55 0.63 -18.32 -23.50
CA LEU A 55 1.69 -17.59 -22.80
C LEU A 55 2.98 -17.49 -23.62
N LYS A 56 3.35 -18.55 -24.35
CA LYS A 56 4.55 -18.52 -25.22
C LYS A 56 4.38 -17.58 -26.40
N GLN A 57 3.21 -17.56 -27.02
CA GLN A 57 2.94 -16.67 -28.15
C GLN A 57 2.73 -15.22 -27.71
N ALA A 58 2.15 -15.01 -26.53
CA ALA A 58 1.97 -13.68 -25.93
C ALA A 58 3.30 -12.98 -25.62
N GLN A 59 4.36 -13.75 -25.33
CA GLN A 59 5.72 -13.20 -25.13
C GLN A 59 6.29 -12.52 -26.38
N VAL A 60 5.80 -12.89 -27.57
CA VAL A 60 6.32 -12.42 -28.87
C VAL A 60 5.38 -11.42 -29.55
N SER A 61 4.16 -11.22 -29.02
CA SER A 61 3.22 -10.25 -29.58
C SER A 61 3.36 -8.88 -28.92
N ASP A 62 3.61 -7.84 -29.73
CA ASP A 62 3.70 -6.46 -29.24
C ASP A 62 2.38 -5.98 -28.60
N ASP A 63 1.24 -6.43 -29.12
CA ASP A 63 -0.11 -6.09 -28.63
C ASP A 63 -0.44 -6.63 -27.23
N PHE A 64 0.29 -7.65 -26.77
CA PHE A 64 0.04 -8.25 -25.47
C PHE A 64 0.40 -7.29 -24.33
N LYS A 65 1.49 -6.54 -24.48
CA LYS A 65 1.91 -5.57 -23.47
C LYS A 65 0.86 -4.49 -23.25
N ASP A 66 0.32 -3.92 -24.33
CA ASP A 66 -0.61 -2.81 -24.26
C ASP A 66 -1.96 -3.24 -23.69
N LYS A 67 -2.47 -4.41 -24.11
CA LYS A 67 -3.71 -4.98 -23.55
C LYS A 67 -3.55 -5.41 -22.09
N LEU A 68 -2.40 -5.94 -21.71
CA LEU A 68 -2.11 -6.28 -20.33
C LEU A 68 -2.08 -5.01 -19.47
N LEU A 69 -1.46 -3.94 -19.97
CA LEU A 69 -1.40 -2.65 -19.29
C LEU A 69 -2.79 -2.02 -19.14
N GLU A 70 -3.63 -2.06 -20.17
CA GLU A 70 -5.01 -1.57 -20.14
C GLU A 70 -5.83 -2.25 -19.04
N GLU A 71 -5.81 -3.58 -18.99
CA GLU A 71 -6.53 -4.38 -17.98
C GLU A 71 -6.08 -4.05 -16.55
N PHE A 72 -4.76 -3.91 -16.33
CA PHE A 72 -4.24 -3.55 -15.01
C PHE A 72 -4.50 -2.10 -14.62
N VAL A 73 -4.55 -1.18 -15.59
CA VAL A 73 -4.92 0.21 -15.36
C VAL A 73 -6.39 0.31 -15.00
N GLU A 74 -7.27 -0.47 -15.64
CA GLU A 74 -8.69 -0.53 -15.29
C GLU A 74 -8.90 -1.03 -13.86
N ILE A 75 -8.20 -2.08 -13.44
CA ILE A 75 -8.24 -2.58 -12.06
C ILE A 75 -7.76 -1.50 -11.07
N SER A 76 -6.65 -0.83 -11.40
CA SER A 76 -6.11 0.25 -10.56
C SER A 76 -7.08 1.44 -10.47
N LYS A 77 -7.83 1.72 -11.54
CA LYS A 77 -8.89 2.73 -11.56
C LYS A 77 -10.06 2.32 -10.67
N ILE A 78 -10.53 1.08 -10.75
CA ILE A 78 -11.62 0.56 -9.91
C ILE A 78 -11.23 0.66 -8.43
N GLU A 79 -10.02 0.27 -8.05
CA GLU A 79 -9.55 0.43 -6.65
C GLU A 79 -9.50 1.89 -6.21
N THR A 80 -9.07 2.79 -7.08
CA THR A 80 -9.04 4.23 -6.76
C THR A 80 -10.43 4.85 -6.74
N GLU A 81 -11.37 4.34 -7.53
CA GLU A 81 -12.77 4.72 -7.52
C GLU A 81 -13.48 4.23 -6.26
N ASP A 82 -13.24 3.00 -5.80
CA ASP A 82 -13.76 2.49 -4.52
C ASP A 82 -13.27 3.32 -3.33
N VAL A 83 -12.00 3.69 -3.32
CA VAL A 83 -11.45 4.59 -2.30
C VAL A 83 -12.08 5.99 -2.39
N GLN A 84 -12.36 6.48 -3.61
CA GLN A 84 -13.03 7.76 -3.81
C GLN A 84 -14.52 7.72 -3.46
N ASP A 85 -15.21 6.61 -3.70
CA ASP A 85 -16.62 6.44 -3.40
C ASP A 85 -16.84 6.19 -1.91
N ALA A 86 -15.94 5.43 -1.27
CA ALA A 86 -15.82 5.39 0.18
C ALA A 86 -15.67 6.82 0.73
N ARG A 87 -14.82 7.68 0.13
CA ARG A 87 -14.68 9.09 0.53
C ARG A 87 -15.93 9.95 0.22
N LYS A 88 -16.68 9.69 -0.84
CA LYS A 88 -17.91 10.42 -1.17
C LYS A 88 -19.08 10.05 -0.25
N ASN A 89 -19.16 8.79 0.17
CA ASN A 89 -20.12 8.30 1.16
C ASN A 89 -19.87 8.84 2.59
N HIS A 90 -18.76 9.55 2.83
CA HIS A 90 -18.50 10.25 4.10
C HIS A 90 -19.31 11.54 4.30
N LYS A 91 -20.19 11.92 3.35
CA LYS A 91 -21.19 12.99 3.60
C LYS A 91 -22.17 12.65 4.74
N TYR A 92 -22.17 11.43 5.27
CA TYR A 92 -23.14 10.96 6.27
C TYR A 92 -22.56 10.42 7.61
N HIS A 93 -21.25 10.55 7.88
CA HIS A 93 -20.69 10.21 9.21
C HIS A 93 -19.79 11.32 9.75
N ASP A 94 -20.43 12.38 10.28
CA ASP A 94 -19.76 13.46 11.03
C ASP A 94 -18.86 12.91 12.15
N THR A 95 -19.23 11.78 12.74
CA THR A 95 -18.49 11.10 13.82
C THR A 95 -17.10 10.63 13.40
N THR A 96 -16.96 10.08 12.19
CA THR A 96 -15.68 9.53 11.70
C THR A 96 -14.71 10.66 11.36
N VAL A 97 -15.19 11.70 10.66
CA VAL A 97 -14.38 12.89 10.35
C VAL A 97 -13.98 13.63 11.63
N THR A 98 -14.89 13.72 12.61
CA THR A 98 -14.60 14.31 13.92
C THR A 98 -13.57 13.48 14.69
N ALA A 99 -13.70 12.15 14.74
CA ALA A 99 -12.72 11.28 15.39
C ALA A 99 -11.32 11.43 14.76
N ILE A 100 -11.24 11.49 13.43
CA ILE A 100 -9.96 11.68 12.72
C ILE A 100 -9.37 13.06 13.02
N LYS A 101 -10.16 14.13 13.02
CA LYS A 101 -9.70 15.47 13.38
C LYS A 101 -9.19 15.52 14.83
N THR A 102 -9.91 14.86 15.75
CA THR A 102 -9.51 14.75 17.15
C THR A 102 -8.19 13.99 17.30
N ALA A 103 -8.02 12.85 16.62
CA ALA A 103 -6.76 12.11 16.62
C ALA A 103 -5.59 12.94 16.05
N LEU A 104 -5.84 13.69 14.97
CA LEU A 104 -4.83 14.57 14.36
C LEU A 104 -4.32 15.66 15.31
N TRP A 105 -5.19 16.16 16.18
CA TRP A 105 -4.91 17.21 17.16
C TRP A 105 -4.32 16.67 18.47
N LEU A 106 -4.79 15.50 18.92
CA LEU A 106 -4.37 14.89 20.18
C LEU A 106 -3.00 14.20 20.07
N ASN A 107 -2.71 13.54 18.94
CA ASN A 107 -1.47 12.77 18.78
C ASN A 107 -0.19 13.61 18.98
N PRO A 108 -0.06 14.83 18.43
CA PRO A 108 1.09 15.70 18.73
C PRO A 108 1.28 15.98 20.21
N ALA A 109 0.19 16.24 20.96
CA ALA A 109 0.26 16.49 22.39
C ALA A 109 0.75 15.25 23.16
N LEU A 110 0.28 14.06 22.78
CA LEU A 110 0.75 12.79 23.36
C LEU A 110 2.22 12.48 23.03
N ILE A 111 2.67 12.81 21.83
CA ILE A 111 4.08 12.66 21.43
C ILE A 111 4.97 13.58 22.28
N PHE A 112 4.61 14.86 22.43
CA PHE A 112 5.35 15.79 23.28
C PHE A 112 5.33 15.37 24.74
N LEU A 113 4.21 14.84 25.23
CA LEU A 113 4.11 14.27 26.58
C LEU A 113 5.07 13.09 26.76
N GLY A 114 5.12 12.14 25.83
CA GLY A 114 6.02 10.99 25.89
C GLY A 114 7.50 11.40 25.90
N ILE A 115 7.88 12.36 25.05
CA ILE A 115 9.23 12.94 25.04
C ILE A 115 9.53 13.65 26.38
N GLY A 116 8.56 14.40 26.90
CA GLY A 116 8.69 15.09 28.19
C GLY A 116 8.88 14.12 29.36
N ILE A 117 8.14 13.01 29.37
CA ILE A 117 8.29 11.95 30.38
C ILE A 117 9.68 11.32 30.29
N LEU A 118 10.16 11.00 29.09
CA LEU A 118 11.52 10.49 28.90
C LEU A 118 12.59 11.49 29.39
N ALA A 119 12.46 12.75 29.02
CA ALA A 119 13.39 13.79 29.44
C ALA A 119 13.39 13.98 30.96
N TYR A 120 12.21 13.94 31.60
CA TYR A 120 12.09 14.00 33.05
C TYR A 120 12.78 12.82 33.71
N VAL A 121 12.49 11.59 33.27
CA VAL A 121 13.09 10.37 33.82
C VAL A 121 14.61 10.38 33.66
N VAL A 122 15.12 10.79 32.49
CA VAL A 122 16.57 10.86 32.25
C VAL A 122 17.27 11.89 33.17
N VAL A 123 16.60 12.99 33.49
CA VAL A 123 17.22 14.09 34.28
C VAL A 123 17.08 13.87 35.79
N PHE A 124 15.93 13.36 36.24
CA PHE A 124 15.58 13.34 37.66
C PHE A 124 15.60 11.93 38.28
N GLU A 125 15.51 10.88 37.48
CA GLU A 125 15.50 9.50 37.99
C GLU A 125 16.83 8.80 37.69
N SER A 126 17.47 8.30 38.73
CA SER A 126 18.71 7.51 38.63
C SER A 126 18.37 6.06 38.27
N LEU A 127 17.84 5.83 37.06
CA LEU A 127 17.58 4.48 36.57
C LEU A 127 18.87 3.80 36.11
N ASP A 128 18.94 2.47 36.29
CA ASP A 128 20.00 1.68 35.69
C ASP A 128 19.86 1.69 34.15
N SER A 129 20.98 1.43 33.46
CA SER A 129 21.03 1.49 31.99
C SER A 129 20.07 0.51 31.30
N GLY A 130 19.75 -0.62 31.94
CA GLY A 130 18.80 -1.60 31.44
C GLY A 130 17.36 -1.09 31.50
N SER A 131 16.94 -0.58 32.66
CA SER A 131 15.60 0.00 32.85
C SER A 131 15.37 1.22 31.96
N LEU A 132 16.40 2.08 31.81
CA LEU A 132 16.33 3.24 30.94
C LEU A 132 16.16 2.84 29.46
N SER A 133 16.89 1.82 29.01
CA SER A 133 16.79 1.31 27.64
C SER A 133 15.40 0.74 27.35
N MET A 134 14.85 -0.04 28.29
CA MET A 134 13.51 -0.60 28.17
C MET A 134 12.42 0.49 28.09
N LEU A 135 12.46 1.50 28.96
CA LEU A 135 11.52 2.62 28.94
C LEU A 135 11.64 3.46 27.66
N SER A 136 12.87 3.69 27.21
CA SER A 136 13.14 4.42 25.96
C SER A 136 12.58 3.69 24.75
N ALA A 137 12.75 2.37 24.67
CA ALA A 137 12.21 1.55 23.59
C ALA A 137 10.67 1.53 23.60
N MET A 138 10.06 1.42 24.78
CA MET A 138 8.61 1.40 24.94
C MET A 138 7.98 2.74 24.51
N ILE A 139 8.49 3.86 25.04
CA ILE A 139 7.98 5.19 24.70
C ILE A 139 8.28 5.53 23.23
N GLY A 140 9.46 5.18 22.72
CA GLY A 140 9.80 5.32 21.31
C GLY A 140 8.87 4.54 20.39
N GLY A 141 8.50 3.31 20.77
CA GLY A 141 7.51 2.51 20.06
C GLY A 141 6.12 3.15 20.04
N MET A 142 5.66 3.68 21.17
CA MET A 142 4.38 4.39 21.27
C MET A 142 4.36 5.66 20.40
N ILE A 143 5.45 6.44 20.41
CA ILE A 143 5.60 7.63 19.55
C ILE A 143 5.54 7.24 18.07
N ASN A 144 6.24 6.17 17.69
CA ASN A 144 6.23 5.68 16.31
C ASN A 144 4.82 5.26 15.88
N GLN A 145 4.08 4.55 16.73
CA GLN A 145 2.71 4.14 16.45
C GLN A 145 1.77 5.36 16.26
N LEU A 146 1.85 6.34 17.18
CA LEU A 146 1.06 7.58 17.08
C LEU A 146 1.38 8.38 15.79
N TYR A 147 2.63 8.33 15.34
CA TYR A 147 3.04 8.96 14.08
C TYR A 147 2.47 8.23 12.86
N GLN A 148 2.46 6.89 12.87
CA GLN A 148 1.87 6.09 11.79
C GLN A 148 0.36 6.30 11.68
N GLU A 149 -0.37 6.30 12.81
CA GLU A 149 -1.81 6.60 12.84
C GLU A 149 -2.12 7.98 12.24
N ARG A 150 -1.30 8.98 12.55
CA ARG A 150 -1.41 10.31 11.95
C ARG A 150 -1.25 10.27 10.44
N GLN A 151 -0.27 9.53 9.93
CA GLN A 151 -0.04 9.41 8.49
C GLN A 151 -1.21 8.70 7.78
N GLN A 152 -1.80 7.69 8.42
CA GLN A 152 -3.00 7.02 7.91
C GLN A 152 -4.21 7.97 7.87
N CYS A 153 -4.43 8.75 8.94
CA CYS A 153 -5.47 9.78 9.02
C CYS A 153 -5.31 10.85 7.91
N TYR A 154 -4.09 11.34 7.69
CA TYR A 154 -3.81 12.28 6.60
C TYR A 154 -4.03 11.67 5.23
N SER A 155 -3.56 10.44 4.99
CA SER A 155 -3.75 9.73 3.72
C SER A 155 -5.24 9.51 3.41
N PHE A 156 -6.02 9.22 4.45
CA PHE A 156 -7.46 9.07 4.36
C PHE A 156 -8.16 10.37 3.98
N LEU A 157 -7.91 11.47 4.72
CA LEU A 157 -8.58 12.76 4.53
C LEU A 157 -8.18 13.49 3.25
N VAL A 158 -6.88 13.50 2.95
CA VAL A 158 -6.29 14.38 1.94
C VAL A 158 -6.08 13.62 0.61
N GLY A 159 -6.15 12.30 0.64
CA GLY A 159 -5.88 11.45 -0.50
C GLY A 159 -4.37 11.33 -0.79
N SER A 160 -3.99 10.18 -1.35
CA SER A 160 -2.59 9.87 -1.66
C SER A 160 -1.95 10.88 -2.63
N SER A 161 -2.75 11.62 -3.42
CA SER A 161 -2.26 12.63 -4.38
C SER A 161 -1.70 13.89 -3.71
N LEU A 162 -2.32 14.37 -2.63
CA LEU A 162 -1.81 15.51 -1.86
C LEU A 162 -0.65 15.09 -0.96
N GLY A 163 -0.67 13.87 -0.41
CA GLY A 163 0.50 13.29 0.28
C GLY A 163 1.71 13.17 -0.64
N SER A 164 1.51 12.76 -1.90
CA SER A 164 2.56 12.72 -2.95
C SER A 164 3.06 14.13 -3.32
N LYS A 165 2.15 15.11 -3.45
CA LYS A 165 2.51 16.53 -3.64
C LYS A 165 3.27 17.12 -2.45
N LEU A 166 2.88 16.78 -1.22
CA LEU A 166 3.55 17.24 -0.01
C LEU A 166 4.95 16.60 0.07
N LYS A 167 5.06 15.31 -0.25
CA LYS A 167 6.34 14.60 -0.33
C LYS A 167 7.24 15.14 -1.44
N SER A 168 6.70 15.57 -2.58
CA SER A 168 7.50 16.25 -3.62
C SER A 168 7.94 17.66 -3.22
N MET A 169 7.12 18.38 -2.44
CA MET A 169 7.47 19.71 -1.93
C MET A 169 8.50 19.67 -0.79
N PHE A 170 8.40 18.70 0.11
CA PHE A 170 9.28 18.58 1.29
C PHE A 170 10.42 17.57 1.13
N GLY A 171 10.35 16.70 0.14
CA GLY A 171 11.36 15.69 -0.18
C GLY A 171 12.35 16.10 -1.28
N SER A 172 12.31 17.35 -1.75
CA SER A 172 13.36 17.90 -2.60
C SER A 172 14.57 18.27 -1.72
N LYS A 173 15.42 17.28 -1.45
CA LYS A 173 16.85 17.50 -1.20
C LYS A 173 17.66 16.71 -2.23
#